data_AF-A0AAV2WDJ1-F1
#
_entry.id   AF-A0AAV2WDJ1-F1
#
_cell.length_a   1.000
_cell.length_b   1.000
_cell.length_c   1.000
_cell.angle_alpha   90.00
_cell.angle_beta   90.00
_cell.angle_gamma   90.00
#
_symmetry.space_group_name_H-M   'P 1'
#
loop_
_entity.id
_entity.type
_entity.pdbx_description
1 polymer ?
#
loop_
_entity_poly.entity_id
_entity_poly.type
_entity_poly.pdbx_seq_one_letter_code
_entity_poly.pdbx_strand_id
1 'polypeptide(L)'
;MAVTVEPGWRSTTAGAGGTGGTGGSGGNAGNGGAATSTMPAGQGGTGGKGGSGGTGGNAEINPGVGGTGGAGGDGGNGGTGAGDNGYGGQAGAGGYGGASKDGQTVADPGQAGSGGVNGNTGSGVAPTPPAPTAADDLSRQLAYIFFNRPLTASSSTSLPVGADKQVSGWIRTTNVNGYPVTYTVTTQPRYGTVELDSATGYYTYKPDSTLVQPGVRDSFTVEVDNGAAAEGPGLFGALARFVHDWALHIGMADAGTAETEVDVNVTGDGQFGDAEYNKRFWVKQSFYNCQLIATAMAIGQATNSTSPTEQQMSGLAATSDSVFIPGQKMYLGDYSEDGVYLVDAIALANNNFNVTATLTTYGGGNTQTGAAKTATQADGQQALADLQAALARGEAAMVSYPVSVVWSTFGFVPGPTDSYTQTDHAAVVTQVDLANGRIYVNDSSATDPNTDKPVGQGLAVPIGAFLNGWQAANYALVTFAAK
;
A
#
# COMPACT_ATOMS: atom_id res chain seq x y z
N MET A 1 69.05 -21.78 -62.10
CA MET A 1 67.91 -20.99 -61.58
C MET A 1 67.78 -21.27 -60.10
N ALA A 2 68.31 -20.39 -59.27
CA ALA A 2 68.09 -20.39 -57.82
C ALA A 2 67.84 -18.92 -57.48
N VAL A 3 66.57 -18.59 -57.29
CA VAL A 3 66.10 -17.25 -56.95
C VAL A 3 66.25 -17.11 -55.43
N THR A 4 67.05 -16.14 -55.01
CA THR A 4 67.19 -15.69 -53.63
C THR A 4 65.82 -15.22 -53.12
N VAL A 5 65.33 -15.83 -52.06
CA VAL A 5 64.11 -15.41 -51.36
C VAL A 5 64.50 -14.27 -50.41
N GLU A 6 64.05 -13.05 -50.70
CA GLU A 6 64.08 -11.97 -49.69
C GLU A 6 62.87 -12.11 -48.75
N PRO A 7 63.04 -11.98 -47.42
CA PRO A 7 61.93 -11.96 -46.49
C PRO A 7 61.20 -10.61 -46.62
N GLY A 8 59.99 -10.64 -47.16
CA GLY A 8 59.06 -9.51 -47.12
C GLY A 8 58.65 -9.23 -45.67
N TRP A 9 59.32 -8.27 -45.04
CA TRP A 9 58.87 -7.64 -43.81
C TRP A 9 57.54 -6.93 -44.11
N ARG A 10 56.43 -7.60 -43.84
CA ARG A 10 55.14 -6.92 -43.67
C ARG A 10 55.27 -6.09 -42.40
N SER A 11 55.62 -4.82 -42.55
CA SER A 11 55.39 -3.81 -41.53
C SER A 11 53.88 -3.66 -41.36
N THR A 12 53.27 -4.52 -40.55
CA THR A 12 51.99 -4.20 -39.92
C THR A 12 52.30 -3.05 -38.97
N THR A 13 52.00 -1.83 -39.38
CA THR A 13 51.88 -0.72 -38.44
C THR A 13 50.91 -1.18 -37.35
N ALA A 14 51.44 -1.54 -36.19
CA ALA A 14 50.65 -1.95 -35.04
C ALA A 14 49.68 -0.81 -34.75
N GLY A 15 48.38 -1.08 -34.88
CA GLY A 15 47.36 -0.06 -34.71
C GLY A 15 47.35 0.44 -33.26
N ALA A 16 47.35 1.76 -33.09
CA ALA A 16 47.16 2.37 -31.77
C ALA A 16 45.70 2.25 -31.34
N GLY A 17 45.48 2.05 -30.04
CA GLY A 17 44.13 2.04 -29.47
C GLY A 17 43.55 3.45 -29.48
N GLY A 18 42.28 3.58 -29.89
CA GLY A 18 41.60 4.88 -29.87
C GLY A 18 41.45 5.41 -28.44
N THR A 19 41.59 6.71 -28.24
CA THR A 19 41.30 7.33 -26.93
C THR A 19 39.83 7.20 -26.60
N GLY A 20 39.51 6.96 -25.33
CA GLY A 20 38.13 6.94 -24.86
C GLY A 20 37.47 8.30 -25.06
N GLY A 21 36.19 8.31 -25.44
CA GLY A 21 35.43 9.55 -25.63
C GLY A 21 35.25 10.32 -24.32
N THR A 22 35.14 11.65 -24.38
CA THR A 22 34.86 12.46 -23.20
C THR A 22 33.42 12.29 -22.75
N GLY A 23 33.20 12.16 -21.44
CA GLY A 23 31.85 12.13 -20.87
C GLY A 23 31.12 13.46 -21.07
N GLY A 24 29.80 13.41 -21.31
CA GLY A 24 28.98 14.61 -21.50
C GLY A 24 28.80 15.41 -20.21
N SER A 25 28.67 16.73 -20.31
CA SER A 25 28.39 17.57 -19.13
C SER A 25 26.94 17.40 -18.65
N GLY A 26 26.75 17.41 -17.33
CA GLY A 26 25.44 17.47 -16.71
C GLY A 26 24.78 18.83 -16.95
N GLY A 27 23.45 18.85 -17.07
CA GLY A 27 22.69 20.09 -17.27
C GLY A 27 22.62 20.94 -16.00
N ASN A 28 22.70 22.26 -16.12
CA ASN A 28 22.49 23.18 -15.01
C ASN A 28 21.02 23.20 -14.60
N ALA A 29 20.77 23.32 -13.30
CA ALA A 29 19.42 23.40 -12.78
C ALA A 29 18.80 24.80 -12.93
N GLY A 30 17.47 24.83 -12.92
CA GLY A 30 16.69 26.07 -12.88
C GLY A 30 16.73 26.74 -11.50
N ASN A 31 16.70 28.07 -11.49
CA ASN A 31 16.56 28.85 -10.27
C ASN A 31 15.12 28.77 -9.72
N GLY A 32 14.99 28.86 -8.41
CA GLY A 32 13.70 28.98 -7.74
C GLY A 32 13.00 30.30 -8.06
N GLY A 33 11.67 30.28 -8.15
CA GLY A 33 10.85 31.48 -8.34
C GLY A 33 10.87 32.41 -7.13
N ALA A 34 10.76 33.72 -7.34
CA ALA A 34 10.68 34.69 -6.25
C ALA A 34 9.46 34.43 -5.34
N ALA A 35 9.62 34.66 -4.04
CA ALA A 35 8.49 34.69 -3.10
C ALA A 35 7.50 35.80 -3.50
N THR A 36 6.22 35.52 -3.29
CA THR A 36 5.15 36.52 -3.36
C THR A 36 4.51 36.68 -1.98
N SER A 37 3.53 37.57 -1.87
CA SER A 37 2.74 37.72 -0.64
C SER A 37 1.91 36.48 -0.27
N THR A 38 1.73 35.53 -1.19
CA THR A 38 0.86 34.36 -1.02
C THR A 38 1.55 33.03 -1.31
N MET A 39 2.83 33.05 -1.74
CA MET A 39 3.59 31.84 -2.06
C MET A 39 5.05 32.00 -1.58
N PRO A 40 5.61 30.98 -0.91
CA PRO A 40 7.01 30.99 -0.49
C PRO A 40 7.94 31.01 -1.71
N ALA A 41 9.19 31.44 -1.52
CA ALA A 41 10.19 31.37 -2.57
C ALA A 41 10.38 29.92 -3.04
N GLY A 42 10.47 29.73 -4.35
CA GLY A 42 10.82 28.44 -4.93
C GLY A 42 12.25 28.06 -4.55
N GLN A 43 12.50 26.76 -4.35
CA GLN A 43 13.85 26.22 -4.15
C GLN A 43 14.58 26.13 -5.49
N GLY A 44 15.91 26.27 -5.45
CA GLY A 44 16.76 26.00 -6.61
C GLY A 44 16.81 24.51 -6.95
N GLY A 45 16.76 24.15 -8.23
CA GLY A 45 16.85 22.74 -8.65
C GLY A 45 18.25 22.14 -8.46
N THR A 46 18.36 20.82 -8.47
CA THR A 46 19.64 20.11 -8.40
C THR A 46 20.27 19.92 -9.79
N GLY A 47 21.56 20.24 -9.92
CA GLY A 47 22.28 20.10 -11.19
C GLY A 47 22.44 18.64 -11.62
N GLY A 48 22.41 18.39 -12.93
CA GLY A 48 22.55 17.05 -13.50
C GLY A 48 23.95 16.46 -13.32
N LYS A 49 24.07 15.14 -13.20
CA LYS A 49 25.37 14.45 -13.10
C LYS A 49 26.12 14.50 -14.44
N GLY A 50 27.44 14.64 -14.38
CA GLY A 50 28.32 14.47 -15.54
C GLY A 50 28.39 13.01 -15.99
N GLY A 51 28.45 12.77 -17.29
CA GLY A 51 28.60 11.43 -17.88
C GLY A 51 30.02 10.88 -17.68
N SER A 52 30.15 9.56 -17.60
CA SER A 52 31.46 8.91 -17.49
C SER A 52 32.25 9.02 -18.80
N GLY A 53 33.57 9.12 -18.70
CA GLY A 53 34.47 9.03 -19.84
C GLY A 53 34.46 7.61 -20.43
N GLY A 54 34.56 7.52 -21.76
CA GLY A 54 34.64 6.25 -22.47
C GLY A 54 35.93 5.50 -22.18
N THR A 55 35.91 4.18 -22.30
CA THR A 55 37.12 3.36 -22.15
C THR A 55 38.02 3.53 -23.37
N GLY A 56 39.32 3.63 -23.14
CA GLY A 56 40.31 3.62 -24.21
C GLY A 56 40.36 2.27 -24.93
N GLY A 57 40.61 2.28 -26.23
CA GLY A 57 40.67 1.10 -27.06
C GLY A 57 41.91 0.25 -26.77
N ASN A 58 41.75 -1.06 -26.80
CA ASN A 58 42.87 -2.00 -26.70
C ASN A 58 43.70 -2.00 -27.99
N ALA A 59 44.97 -2.35 -27.88
CA ALA A 59 45.91 -2.36 -29.02
C ALA A 59 46.93 -3.48 -28.90
N GLU A 60 47.70 -3.73 -29.95
CA GLU A 60 48.78 -4.73 -29.88
C GLU A 60 49.95 -4.25 -29.03
N ILE A 61 50.29 -2.96 -29.08
CA ILE A 61 51.46 -2.38 -28.39
C ILE A 61 51.07 -1.14 -27.56
N ASN A 62 50.36 -0.18 -28.17
CA ASN A 62 50.04 1.11 -27.53
C ASN A 62 48.52 1.26 -27.33
N PRO A 63 47.97 0.82 -26.17
CA PRO A 63 46.55 1.01 -25.88
C PRO A 63 46.19 2.49 -25.68
N GLY A 64 44.92 2.80 -25.93
CA GLY A 64 44.39 4.17 -25.80
C GLY A 64 44.11 4.55 -24.36
N VAL A 65 44.41 5.80 -24.00
CA VAL A 65 44.06 6.39 -22.69
C VAL A 65 42.54 6.48 -22.54
N GLY A 66 42.06 6.28 -21.33
CA GLY A 66 40.65 6.44 -21.00
C GLY A 66 40.18 7.89 -21.18
N GLY A 67 38.92 8.07 -21.59
CA GLY A 67 38.33 9.39 -21.77
C GLY A 67 38.11 10.09 -20.44
N THR A 68 38.20 11.41 -20.42
CA THR A 68 37.90 12.19 -19.20
C THR A 68 36.39 12.17 -18.92
N GLY A 69 36.01 12.09 -17.65
CA GLY A 69 34.62 12.22 -17.21
C GLY A 69 34.09 13.64 -17.44
N GLY A 70 32.79 13.76 -17.69
CA GLY A 70 32.11 15.03 -17.88
C GLY A 70 31.91 15.79 -16.57
N ALA A 71 31.84 17.12 -16.65
CA ALA A 71 31.53 17.94 -15.49
C ALA A 71 30.07 17.78 -15.05
N GLY A 72 29.81 17.81 -13.74
CA GLY A 72 28.45 17.94 -13.21
C GLY A 72 27.90 19.36 -13.47
N GLY A 73 26.59 19.47 -13.67
CA GLY A 73 25.92 20.76 -13.86
C GLY A 73 25.76 21.52 -12.55
N ASP A 74 25.72 22.85 -12.60
CA ASP A 74 25.55 23.68 -11.41
C ASP A 74 24.13 23.60 -10.84
N GLY A 75 24.03 23.73 -9.51
CA GLY A 75 22.75 23.82 -8.81
C GLY A 75 22.10 25.18 -9.01
N GLY A 76 20.77 25.23 -9.01
CA GLY A 76 20.01 26.46 -9.16
C GLY A 76 20.08 27.33 -7.90
N ASN A 77 20.03 28.65 -8.05
CA ASN A 77 19.87 29.56 -6.92
C ASN A 77 18.46 29.44 -6.32
N GLY A 78 18.36 29.59 -5.01
CA GLY A 78 17.06 29.73 -4.35
C GLY A 78 16.38 31.04 -4.75
N GLY A 79 15.04 31.03 -4.80
CA GLY A 79 14.25 32.21 -5.11
C GLY A 79 14.41 33.33 -4.07
N THR A 80 14.35 34.58 -4.51
CA THR A 80 14.40 35.76 -3.61
C THR A 80 13.27 35.68 -2.58
N GLY A 81 13.56 35.85 -1.29
CA GLY A 81 12.60 35.62 -0.21
C GLY A 81 12.84 34.32 0.57
N ALA A 82 14.12 33.99 0.84
CA ALA A 82 14.58 32.83 1.60
C ALA A 82 14.38 31.45 0.94
N GLY A 83 14.42 31.35 -0.39
CA GLY A 83 14.48 30.04 -1.06
C GLY A 83 15.83 29.35 -0.82
N ASP A 84 15.82 28.05 -0.53
CA ASP A 84 17.04 27.25 -0.38
C ASP A 84 17.75 27.06 -1.73
N ASN A 85 19.08 26.92 -1.68
CA ASN A 85 19.87 26.66 -2.86
C ASN A 85 19.78 25.21 -3.33
N GLY A 86 19.87 25.03 -4.64
CA GLY A 86 20.06 23.72 -5.26
C GLY A 86 21.50 23.25 -5.16
N TYR A 87 21.70 21.94 -5.02
CA TYR A 87 23.01 21.32 -5.02
C TYR A 87 23.57 21.14 -6.44
N GLY A 88 24.88 21.30 -6.60
CA GLY A 88 25.60 20.98 -7.84
C GLY A 88 25.61 19.48 -8.12
N GLY A 89 25.60 19.12 -9.40
CA GLY A 89 25.65 17.75 -9.88
C GLY A 89 27.01 17.11 -9.66
N GLN A 90 27.03 15.81 -9.43
CA GLN A 90 28.28 15.06 -9.26
C GLN A 90 29.07 14.97 -10.58
N ALA A 91 30.40 14.92 -10.46
CA ALA A 91 31.31 14.67 -11.57
C ALA A 91 31.11 13.29 -12.21
N GLY A 92 31.31 13.21 -13.52
CA GLY A 92 31.47 11.94 -14.22
C GLY A 92 32.82 11.30 -13.90
N ALA A 93 32.84 9.99 -13.72
CA ALA A 93 34.10 9.25 -13.55
C ALA A 93 34.90 9.23 -14.85
N GLY A 94 36.23 9.20 -14.76
CA GLY A 94 37.08 8.97 -15.92
C GLY A 94 36.94 7.53 -16.43
N GLY A 95 37.10 7.35 -17.73
CA GLY A 95 37.09 6.03 -18.37
C GLY A 95 38.37 5.26 -18.08
N TYR A 96 38.30 3.93 -18.07
CA TYR A 96 39.49 3.09 -17.95
C TYR A 96 40.35 3.18 -19.22
N GLY A 97 41.67 3.15 -19.09
CA GLY A 97 42.55 3.00 -20.25
C GLY A 97 42.47 1.59 -20.83
N GLY A 98 42.76 1.47 -22.12
CA GLY A 98 42.83 0.17 -22.80
C GLY A 98 44.04 -0.64 -22.36
N ALA A 99 44.09 -1.91 -22.73
CA ALA A 99 45.20 -2.82 -22.46
C ALA A 99 45.85 -3.33 -23.76
N SER A 100 47.15 -3.63 -23.69
CA SER A 100 47.87 -4.34 -24.75
C SER A 100 47.42 -5.80 -24.82
N LYS A 101 47.57 -6.44 -25.99
CA LYS A 101 47.12 -7.83 -26.23
C LYS A 101 47.81 -8.88 -25.35
N ASP A 102 49.03 -8.59 -24.89
CA ASP A 102 49.79 -9.40 -23.93
C ASP A 102 49.49 -9.07 -22.45
N GLY A 103 48.66 -8.06 -22.19
CA GLY A 103 48.24 -7.62 -20.86
C GLY A 103 49.32 -6.91 -20.04
N GLN A 104 50.51 -6.67 -20.60
CA GLN A 104 51.62 -6.08 -19.84
C GLN A 104 51.57 -4.55 -19.75
N THR A 105 50.87 -3.89 -20.68
CA THR A 105 50.73 -2.43 -20.69
C THR A 105 49.26 -2.07 -20.62
N VAL A 106 48.88 -1.28 -19.61
CA VAL A 106 47.54 -0.67 -19.49
C VAL A 106 47.74 0.83 -19.59
N ALA A 107 46.99 1.47 -20.48
CA ALA A 107 47.02 2.91 -20.63
C ALA A 107 46.38 3.60 -19.41
N ASP A 108 46.79 4.84 -19.16
CA ASP A 108 46.26 5.59 -18.02
C ASP A 108 44.72 5.72 -18.10
N PRO A 109 44.03 5.66 -16.94
CA PRO A 109 42.63 6.03 -16.90
C PRO A 109 42.47 7.52 -17.19
N GLY A 110 41.31 7.87 -17.75
CA GLY A 110 40.91 9.25 -17.88
C GLY A 110 40.69 9.89 -16.51
N GLN A 111 40.86 11.21 -16.45
CA GLN A 111 40.57 11.98 -15.24
C GLN A 111 39.05 12.05 -15.00
N ALA A 112 38.64 12.11 -13.73
CA ALA A 112 37.26 12.44 -13.39
C ALA A 112 36.95 13.89 -13.78
N GLY A 113 35.68 14.16 -14.09
CA GLY A 113 35.20 15.52 -14.30
C GLY A 113 35.20 16.34 -12.99
N SER A 114 34.83 17.60 -13.08
CA SER A 114 34.57 18.44 -11.91
C SER A 114 33.12 18.32 -11.44
N GLY A 115 32.87 18.40 -10.14
CA GLY A 115 31.51 18.57 -9.63
C GLY A 115 30.97 19.96 -9.96
N GLY A 116 29.66 20.06 -10.12
CA GLY A 116 28.97 21.35 -10.27
C GLY A 116 28.98 22.13 -8.95
N VAL A 117 28.88 23.45 -9.05
CA VAL A 117 28.84 24.34 -7.89
C VAL A 117 27.41 24.38 -7.33
N ASN A 118 27.27 24.45 -6.02
CA ASN A 118 25.97 24.69 -5.39
C ASN A 118 25.48 26.11 -5.73
N GLY A 119 24.16 26.26 -5.89
CA GLY A 119 23.55 27.58 -6.00
C GLY A 119 23.70 28.38 -4.70
N ASN A 120 23.33 29.66 -4.77
CA ASN A 120 23.24 30.53 -3.61
C ASN A 120 21.83 30.50 -3.02
N THR A 121 21.73 30.59 -1.69
CA THR A 121 20.45 30.79 -1.00
C THR A 121 19.86 32.13 -1.41
N GLY A 122 18.55 32.18 -1.63
CA GLY A 122 17.84 33.36 -2.08
C GLY A 122 17.92 34.50 -1.08
N SER A 123 18.49 35.64 -1.50
CA SER A 123 18.61 36.82 -0.64
C SER A 123 17.32 37.63 -0.61
N GLY A 124 16.97 38.14 0.57
CA GLY A 124 15.81 39.02 0.80
C GLY A 124 14.80 38.42 1.78
N VAL A 125 14.11 39.31 2.50
CA VAL A 125 12.90 38.97 3.27
C VAL A 125 11.74 38.94 2.28
N ALA A 126 10.86 37.94 2.36
CA ALA A 126 9.62 37.98 1.58
C ALA A 126 8.95 39.35 1.77
N PRO A 127 8.49 40.03 0.71
CA PRO A 127 7.78 41.29 0.87
C PRO A 127 6.55 41.02 1.71
N THR A 128 6.61 41.40 2.99
CA THR A 128 5.44 41.41 3.85
C THR A 128 4.50 42.46 3.27
N PRO A 129 3.28 42.09 2.86
CA PRO A 129 2.25 43.10 2.60
C PRO A 129 2.20 44.05 3.79
N PRO A 130 1.87 45.35 3.59
CA PRO A 130 1.50 46.17 4.73
C PRO A 130 0.46 45.39 5.54
N ALA A 131 0.66 45.29 6.85
CA ALA A 131 -0.25 44.56 7.71
C ALA A 131 -1.67 45.05 7.42
N PRO A 132 -2.64 44.15 7.18
CA PRO A 132 -4.01 44.56 6.85
C PRO A 132 -4.49 45.55 7.92
N THR A 133 -5.07 46.66 7.48
CA THR A 133 -5.67 47.59 8.44
C THR A 133 -6.87 46.90 9.10
N ALA A 134 -7.30 47.36 10.28
CA ALA A 134 -8.50 46.81 10.92
C ALA A 134 -9.76 46.87 10.02
N ALA A 135 -9.80 47.81 9.08
CA ALA A 135 -10.86 47.91 8.08
C ALA A 135 -10.72 46.87 6.95
N ASP A 136 -9.50 46.55 6.53
CA ASP A 136 -9.24 45.48 5.54
C ASP A 136 -9.53 44.10 6.13
N ASP A 137 -9.26 43.92 7.43
CA ASP A 137 -9.58 42.69 8.17
C ASP A 137 -11.09 42.51 8.32
N LEU A 138 -11.79 43.56 8.72
CA LEU A 138 -13.25 43.55 8.84
C LEU A 138 -13.95 43.33 7.50
N SER A 139 -13.48 43.98 6.43
CA SER A 139 -14.06 43.80 5.10
C SER A 139 -13.82 42.40 4.54
N ARG A 140 -12.63 41.82 4.76
CA ARG A 140 -12.33 40.43 4.40
C ARG A 140 -13.17 39.44 5.22
N GLN A 141 -13.41 39.72 6.49
CA GLN A 141 -14.25 38.89 7.35
C GLN A 141 -15.72 38.94 6.93
N LEU A 142 -16.25 40.11 6.61
CA LEU A 142 -17.61 40.25 6.07
C LEU A 142 -17.75 39.60 4.69
N ALA A 143 -16.76 39.74 3.82
CA ALA A 143 -16.73 39.06 2.53
C ALA A 143 -16.72 37.53 2.70
N TYR A 144 -16.01 37.02 3.70
CA TYR A 144 -16.02 35.60 4.02
C TYR A 144 -17.39 35.14 4.55
N ILE A 145 -17.95 35.87 5.51
CA ILE A 145 -19.23 35.51 6.16
C ILE A 145 -20.37 35.43 5.13
N PHE A 146 -20.43 36.36 4.18
CA PHE A 146 -21.59 36.54 3.29
C PHE A 146 -21.37 36.17 1.84
N PHE A 147 -20.13 35.99 1.37
CA PHE A 147 -19.82 35.85 -0.05
C PHE A 147 -18.58 34.98 -0.32
N ASN A 148 -18.20 34.08 0.60
CA ASN A 148 -17.09 33.18 0.36
C ASN A 148 -17.40 32.23 -0.81
N ARG A 149 -16.34 31.72 -1.43
CA ARG A 149 -16.42 30.64 -2.41
C ARG A 149 -16.13 29.31 -1.71
N PRO A 150 -16.66 28.18 -2.22
CA PRO A 150 -16.49 26.91 -1.55
C PRO A 150 -15.01 26.55 -1.61
N LEU A 151 -14.46 26.24 -0.43
CA LEU A 151 -13.13 25.65 -0.33
C LEU A 151 -13.14 24.34 -1.13
N THR A 152 -12.08 24.08 -1.88
CA THR A 152 -11.94 22.81 -2.62
C THR A 152 -10.57 22.22 -2.34
N ALA A 153 -10.54 20.91 -2.19
CA ALA A 153 -9.33 20.14 -1.94
C ALA A 153 -9.14 19.10 -3.05
N SER A 154 -7.89 18.82 -3.39
CA SER A 154 -7.51 17.74 -4.30
C SER A 154 -6.20 17.13 -3.83
N SER A 155 -6.05 15.82 -3.98
CA SER A 155 -4.85 15.11 -3.59
C SER A 155 -3.94 14.84 -4.80
N SER A 156 -2.64 14.76 -4.53
CA SER A 156 -1.65 14.25 -5.47
C SER A 156 -0.77 13.24 -4.74
N THR A 157 -0.47 12.13 -5.39
CA THR A 157 0.16 10.96 -4.78
C THR A 157 1.35 10.52 -5.63
N SER A 158 2.49 10.23 -5.00
CA SER A 158 3.68 9.69 -5.67
C SER A 158 3.52 8.21 -5.97
N LEU A 159 4.43 7.66 -6.78
CA LEU A 159 4.64 6.22 -6.80
C LEU A 159 5.31 5.76 -5.48
N PRO A 160 5.15 4.49 -5.07
CA PRO A 160 5.87 3.94 -3.92
C PRO A 160 7.39 3.95 -4.13
N VAL A 161 8.16 4.34 -3.11
CA VAL A 161 9.62 4.48 -3.17
C VAL A 161 10.31 3.67 -2.08
N GLY A 162 11.49 3.12 -2.40
CA GLY A 162 12.36 2.42 -1.46
C GLY A 162 11.88 1.00 -1.12
N ALA A 163 12.60 0.35 -0.20
CA ALA A 163 12.29 -1.01 0.25
C ALA A 163 10.96 -1.09 1.01
N ASP A 164 10.63 -0.05 1.77
CA ASP A 164 9.39 0.03 2.57
C ASP A 164 8.17 0.48 1.74
N LYS A 165 8.36 0.77 0.44
CA LYS A 165 7.33 1.25 -0.49
C LYS A 165 6.51 2.42 0.07
N GLN A 166 7.21 3.38 0.69
CA GLN A 166 6.61 4.60 1.21
C GLN A 166 6.00 5.43 0.07
N VAL A 167 4.85 6.04 0.32
CA VAL A 167 4.14 6.92 -0.63
C VAL A 167 4.04 8.30 -0.02
N SER A 168 4.32 9.34 -0.79
CA SER A 168 4.19 10.73 -0.33
C SER A 168 3.31 11.53 -1.27
N GLY A 169 2.79 12.65 -0.78
CA GLY A 169 1.92 13.47 -1.60
C GLY A 169 1.60 14.81 -0.99
N TRP A 170 0.73 15.54 -1.68
CA TRP A 170 0.28 16.87 -1.28
C TRP A 170 -1.23 16.97 -1.42
N ILE A 171 -1.87 17.56 -0.42
CA ILE A 171 -3.21 18.10 -0.52
C ILE A 171 -3.12 19.53 -1.01
N ARG A 172 -3.75 19.82 -2.15
CA ARG A 172 -3.78 21.15 -2.76
C ARG A 172 -5.16 21.75 -2.60
N THR A 173 -5.21 22.97 -2.08
CA THR A 173 -6.44 23.72 -1.90
C THR A 173 -6.57 24.86 -2.90
N THR A 174 -7.82 25.15 -3.28
CA THR A 174 -8.16 26.38 -4.00
C THR A 174 -9.38 27.05 -3.37
N ASN A 175 -9.57 28.34 -3.64
CA ASN A 175 -10.60 29.19 -3.03
C ASN A 175 -10.43 29.37 -1.51
N VAL A 176 -9.20 29.55 -1.03
CA VAL A 176 -8.89 29.75 0.40
C VAL A 176 -9.35 31.09 0.97
N ASN A 177 -10.01 31.94 0.18
CA ASN A 177 -10.60 33.21 0.58
C ASN A 177 -9.63 34.16 1.34
N GLY A 178 -8.32 34.01 1.11
CA GLY A 178 -7.26 34.79 1.75
C GLY A 178 -6.96 34.40 3.20
N TYR A 179 -7.49 33.28 3.70
CA TYR A 179 -7.22 32.78 5.04
C TYR A 179 -6.25 31.59 5.03
N PRO A 180 -5.42 31.43 6.09
CA PRO A 180 -4.64 30.22 6.29
C PRO A 180 -5.53 28.97 6.30
N VAL A 181 -4.97 27.87 5.81
CA VAL A 181 -5.62 26.57 5.74
C VAL A 181 -4.96 25.64 6.74
N THR A 182 -5.77 24.83 7.41
CA THR A 182 -5.32 23.72 8.24
C THR A 182 -5.78 22.39 7.65
N TYR A 183 -4.95 21.35 7.76
CA TYR A 183 -5.23 20.02 7.23
C TYR A 183 -5.27 19.01 8.38
N THR A 184 -6.33 18.20 8.43
CA THR A 184 -6.54 17.21 9.49
C THR A 184 -6.95 15.87 8.89
N VAL A 185 -6.27 14.79 9.28
CA VAL A 185 -6.72 13.43 8.92
C VAL A 185 -7.95 13.10 9.76
N THR A 186 -9.12 12.99 9.13
CA THR A 186 -10.39 12.65 9.80
C THR A 186 -10.67 11.16 9.79
N THR A 187 -10.20 10.45 8.76
CA THR A 187 -10.25 8.99 8.67
C THR A 187 -8.85 8.46 8.41
N GLN A 188 -8.33 7.62 9.31
CA GLN A 188 -7.03 6.97 9.18
C GLN A 188 -7.08 5.83 8.15
N PRO A 189 -5.96 5.52 7.48
CA PRO A 189 -5.84 4.33 6.65
C PRO A 189 -5.97 3.05 7.48
N ARG A 190 -6.44 1.97 6.86
CA ARG A 190 -6.69 0.69 7.54
C ARG A 190 -5.47 -0.24 7.56
N TYR A 191 -4.59 -0.10 6.58
CA TYR A 191 -3.50 -1.05 6.31
C TYR A 191 -2.11 -0.40 6.33
N GLY A 192 -2.01 0.75 7.01
CA GLY A 192 -0.78 1.50 7.17
C GLY A 192 -0.98 2.67 8.11
N THR A 193 -0.04 3.61 8.06
CA THR A 193 -0.08 4.84 8.85
C THR A 193 0.19 6.03 7.96
N VAL A 194 -0.45 7.16 8.25
CA VAL A 194 -0.19 8.43 7.56
C VAL A 194 0.30 9.48 8.55
N GLU A 195 1.36 10.19 8.15
CA GLU A 195 1.83 11.42 8.78
C GLU A 195 1.50 12.59 7.86
N LEU A 196 0.76 13.58 8.37
CA LEU A 196 0.34 14.77 7.64
C LEU A 196 0.89 16.02 8.33
N ASP A 197 1.54 16.89 7.57
CA ASP A 197 1.87 18.24 8.00
C ASP A 197 0.60 19.10 7.90
N SER A 198 0.06 19.47 9.05
CA SER A 198 -1.20 20.20 9.17
C SER A 198 -1.14 21.64 8.66
N ALA A 199 0.06 22.20 8.43
CA ALA A 199 0.25 23.54 7.89
C ALA A 199 0.44 23.55 6.37
N THR A 200 1.10 22.52 5.82
CA THR A 200 1.49 22.50 4.40
C THR A 200 0.64 21.57 3.54
N GLY A 201 -0.05 20.60 4.15
CA GLY A 201 -0.80 19.57 3.43
C GLY A 201 0.10 18.50 2.81
N TYR A 202 1.41 18.50 3.09
CA TYR A 202 2.30 17.40 2.73
C TYR A 202 2.01 16.20 3.60
N TYR A 203 1.93 15.01 3.00
CA TYR A 203 1.75 13.79 3.76
C TYR A 203 2.71 12.69 3.30
N THR A 204 2.91 11.74 4.20
CA THR A 204 3.64 10.50 3.96
C THR A 204 2.86 9.31 4.52
N TYR A 205 2.54 8.37 3.65
CA TYR A 205 1.91 7.09 3.96
C TYR A 205 2.96 5.97 3.99
N LYS A 206 2.91 5.15 5.04
CA LYS A 206 3.71 3.94 5.20
C LYS A 206 2.78 2.74 5.31
N PRO A 207 2.81 1.77 4.38
CA PRO A 207 2.03 0.54 4.50
C PRO A 207 2.54 -0.31 5.67
N ASP A 208 1.69 -1.20 6.19
CA ASP A 208 2.16 -2.29 7.04
C ASP A 208 3.25 -3.07 6.29
N SER A 209 4.38 -3.30 6.97
CA SER A 209 5.52 -4.04 6.42
C SER A 209 5.16 -5.42 5.87
N THR A 210 4.14 -6.09 6.43
CA THR A 210 3.66 -7.39 5.99
C THR A 210 2.94 -7.32 4.63
N LEU A 211 2.45 -6.13 4.27
CA LEU A 211 1.73 -5.85 3.03
C LEU A 211 2.61 -5.27 1.92
N VAL A 212 3.88 -4.96 2.20
CA VAL A 212 4.82 -4.42 1.20
C VAL A 212 5.06 -5.38 0.05
N GLN A 213 5.31 -6.66 0.34
CA GLN A 213 5.54 -7.67 -0.70
C GLN A 213 4.27 -7.96 -1.52
N PRO A 214 3.13 -8.35 -0.91
CA PRO A 214 1.94 -8.69 -1.67
C PRO A 214 1.26 -7.46 -2.28
N GLY A 215 1.51 -6.28 -1.74
CA GLY A 215 0.89 -5.03 -2.15
C GLY A 215 -0.41 -4.78 -1.39
N VAL A 216 -0.86 -3.52 -1.40
CA VAL A 216 -2.09 -3.10 -0.74
C VAL A 216 -2.68 -1.86 -1.41
N ARG A 217 -4.02 -1.80 -1.43
CA ARG A 217 -4.78 -0.58 -1.67
C ARG A 217 -5.39 -0.12 -0.36
N ASP A 218 -5.24 1.15 -0.08
CA ASP A 218 -5.68 1.77 1.17
C ASP A 218 -6.15 3.20 0.87
N SER A 219 -6.90 3.80 1.78
CA SER A 219 -7.32 5.19 1.64
C SER A 219 -7.44 5.87 2.99
N PHE A 220 -7.32 7.20 2.99
CA PHE A 220 -7.54 8.03 4.16
C PHE A 220 -8.21 9.34 3.76
N THR A 221 -8.93 9.96 4.69
CA THR A 221 -9.66 11.21 4.42
C THR A 221 -8.99 12.36 5.15
N VAL A 222 -8.79 13.46 4.43
CA VAL A 222 -8.29 14.72 4.97
C VAL A 222 -9.38 15.77 4.88
N GLU A 223 -9.74 16.34 6.02
CA GLU A 223 -10.51 17.58 6.10
C GLU A 223 -9.54 18.77 6.01
N VAL A 224 -9.99 19.78 5.31
CA VAL A 224 -9.26 21.00 5.05
C VAL A 224 -10.11 22.18 5.47
N ASP A 225 -9.59 23.06 6.33
CA ASP A 225 -10.36 24.13 6.98
C ASP A 225 -9.64 25.48 6.87
N ASN A 226 -10.33 26.48 6.32
CA ASN A 226 -9.94 27.90 6.37
C ASN A 226 -10.95 28.80 7.11
N GLY A 227 -12.08 28.24 7.57
CA GLY A 227 -13.13 28.95 8.27
C GLY A 227 -12.77 29.28 9.71
N ALA A 228 -12.08 28.38 10.42
CA ALA A 228 -11.61 28.67 11.78
C ALA A 228 -10.72 29.93 11.84
N ALA A 229 -9.85 30.10 10.84
CA ALA A 229 -9.02 31.28 10.70
C ALA A 229 -9.81 32.53 10.29
N ALA A 230 -10.90 32.37 9.54
CA ALA A 230 -11.76 33.48 9.10
C ALA A 230 -12.67 34.03 10.21
N GLU A 231 -13.15 33.16 11.09
CA GLU A 231 -14.00 33.55 12.22
C GLU A 231 -13.20 34.19 13.35
N GLY A 232 -11.96 33.74 13.56
CA GLY A 232 -11.09 34.23 14.61
C GLY A 232 -11.49 33.77 16.04
N PRO A 233 -10.67 34.06 17.06
CA PRO A 233 -10.92 33.62 18.44
C PRO A 233 -11.85 34.55 19.24
N GLY A 234 -12.41 34.04 20.34
CA GLY A 234 -13.13 34.83 21.35
C GLY A 234 -14.61 35.14 21.03
N LEU A 235 -15.19 36.11 21.76
CA LEU A 235 -16.63 36.47 21.64
C LEU A 235 -16.99 37.04 20.27
N PHE A 236 -16.06 37.72 19.60
CA PHE A 236 -16.26 38.20 18.22
C PHE A 236 -16.28 37.05 17.22
N GLY A 237 -15.41 36.04 17.37
CA GLY A 237 -15.47 34.84 16.54
C GLY A 237 -16.73 34.00 16.77
N ALA A 238 -17.26 33.98 17.99
CA ALA A 238 -18.56 33.35 18.25
C ALA A 238 -19.71 34.07 17.52
N LEU A 239 -19.66 35.40 17.42
CA LEU A 239 -20.63 36.17 16.63
C LEU A 239 -20.44 35.94 15.12
N ALA A 240 -19.20 35.93 14.64
CA ALA A 240 -18.88 35.65 13.24
C ALA A 240 -19.40 34.27 12.80
N ARG A 241 -19.19 33.23 13.62
CA ARG A 241 -19.78 31.88 13.44
C ARG A 241 -21.29 31.92 13.31
N PHE A 242 -21.95 32.53 14.28
CA PHE A 242 -23.41 32.61 14.28
C PHE A 242 -23.95 33.26 13.00
N VAL A 243 -23.31 34.33 12.53
CA VAL A 243 -23.72 35.02 11.30
C VAL A 243 -23.36 34.22 10.05
N HIS A 244 -22.23 33.52 10.03
CA HIS A 244 -21.83 32.64 8.94
C HIS A 244 -22.75 31.42 8.82
N ASP A 245 -23.10 30.77 9.92
CA ASP A 245 -24.06 29.66 9.97
C ASP A 245 -25.45 30.09 9.47
N TRP A 246 -25.87 31.31 9.84
CA TRP A 246 -27.08 31.91 9.29
C TRP A 246 -26.97 32.13 7.77
N ALA A 247 -25.83 32.63 7.28
CA ALA A 247 -25.57 32.85 5.86
C ALA A 247 -25.53 31.53 5.05
N LEU A 248 -24.98 30.45 5.61
CA LEU A 248 -25.06 29.09 5.06
C LEU A 248 -26.52 28.65 4.91
N HIS A 249 -27.34 28.85 5.95
CA HIS A 249 -28.74 28.41 5.97
C HIS A 249 -29.62 29.10 4.91
N ILE A 250 -29.30 30.34 4.54
CA ILE A 250 -30.03 31.10 3.51
C ILE A 250 -29.34 31.05 2.12
N GLY A 251 -28.27 30.27 1.98
CA GLY A 251 -27.56 30.06 0.71
C GLY A 251 -26.75 31.27 0.22
N MET A 252 -26.33 32.15 1.14
CA MET A 252 -25.48 33.30 0.82
C MET A 252 -23.98 32.99 0.89
N ALA A 253 -23.59 31.94 1.62
CA ALA A 253 -22.20 31.52 1.78
C ALA A 253 -22.06 30.00 1.59
N ASP A 254 -20.83 29.55 1.38
CA ASP A 254 -20.39 28.16 1.32
C ASP A 254 -19.56 27.77 2.55
N ALA A 255 -19.38 26.47 2.80
CA ALA A 255 -18.58 26.01 3.93
C ALA A 255 -17.09 26.38 3.77
N GLY A 256 -16.46 26.75 4.89
CA GLY A 256 -15.00 26.93 5.00
C GLY A 256 -14.21 25.62 5.10
N THR A 257 -14.91 24.49 4.95
CA THR A 257 -14.33 23.16 5.04
C THR A 257 -14.51 22.41 3.72
N ALA A 258 -13.54 21.55 3.41
CA ALA A 258 -13.60 20.62 2.29
C ALA A 258 -12.95 19.31 2.70
N GLU A 259 -13.47 18.19 2.20
CA GLU A 259 -12.84 16.88 2.36
C GLU A 259 -12.24 16.39 1.05
N THR A 260 -11.13 15.66 1.15
CA THR A 260 -10.60 14.86 0.05
C THR A 260 -10.22 13.48 0.57
N GLU A 261 -10.66 12.46 -0.15
CA GLU A 261 -10.13 11.11 0.02
C GLU A 261 -8.78 11.01 -0.73
N VAL A 262 -7.84 10.28 -0.14
CA VAL A 262 -6.54 10.01 -0.71
C VAL A 262 -6.41 8.50 -0.88
N ASP A 263 -6.49 8.06 -2.13
CA ASP A 263 -6.17 6.68 -2.49
C ASP A 263 -4.66 6.47 -2.56
N VAL A 264 -4.18 5.44 -1.89
CA VAL A 264 -2.80 4.98 -2.00
C VAL A 264 -2.78 3.53 -2.50
N ASN A 265 -1.85 3.26 -3.43
CA ASN A 265 -1.71 1.95 -4.04
C ASN A 265 -0.24 1.52 -4.02
N VAL A 266 0.05 0.54 -3.16
CA VAL A 266 1.34 -0.13 -3.07
C VAL A 266 1.27 -1.38 -3.94
N THR A 267 2.02 -1.38 -5.04
CA THR A 267 2.07 -2.54 -5.94
C THR A 267 2.85 -3.69 -5.31
N GLY A 268 2.49 -4.93 -5.60
CA GLY A 268 3.15 -6.13 -5.07
C GLY A 268 2.90 -7.36 -5.95
N ASP A 269 3.23 -8.55 -5.45
CA ASP A 269 3.01 -9.81 -6.18
C ASP A 269 1.55 -10.31 -6.13
N GLY A 270 0.70 -9.70 -5.28
CA GLY A 270 -0.70 -10.05 -5.14
C GLY A 270 -0.96 -11.39 -4.46
N GLN A 271 0.02 -11.95 -3.73
CA GLN A 271 -0.08 -13.23 -3.04
C GLN A 271 -0.08 -13.07 -1.52
N PHE A 272 -1.23 -13.31 -0.89
CA PHE A 272 -1.41 -13.15 0.54
C PHE A 272 -1.56 -14.52 1.20
N GLY A 273 -0.63 -14.89 2.08
CA GLY A 273 -0.54 -16.24 2.64
C GLY A 273 0.22 -17.23 1.75
N ASP A 274 0.28 -18.49 2.17
CA ASP A 274 1.03 -19.56 1.50
C ASP A 274 0.23 -20.86 1.53
N ALA A 275 -0.39 -21.23 0.40
CA ALA A 275 -1.21 -22.43 0.31
C ALA A 275 -0.39 -23.72 0.50
N GLU A 276 0.83 -23.76 -0.04
CA GLU A 276 1.69 -24.93 -0.01
C GLU A 276 2.17 -25.25 1.41
N TYR A 277 2.45 -24.21 2.19
CA TYR A 277 2.78 -24.33 3.59
C TYR A 277 1.54 -24.62 4.45
N ASN A 278 0.46 -23.85 4.28
CA ASN A 278 -0.70 -23.89 5.16
C ASN A 278 -1.58 -25.14 4.96
N LYS A 279 -1.49 -25.85 3.83
CA LYS A 279 -2.25 -27.10 3.61
C LYS A 279 -1.94 -28.19 4.65
N ARG A 280 -0.80 -28.12 5.34
CA ARG A 280 -0.43 -29.07 6.39
C ARG A 280 -1.32 -29.01 7.63
N PHE A 281 -2.02 -27.91 7.85
CA PHE A 281 -2.92 -27.73 8.99
C PHE A 281 -4.29 -28.35 8.75
N TRP A 282 -4.52 -28.91 7.56
CA TRP A 282 -5.78 -29.54 7.20
C TRP A 282 -6.11 -30.72 8.12
N VAL A 283 -7.36 -30.75 8.58
CA VAL A 283 -7.92 -31.84 9.39
C VAL A 283 -9.18 -32.34 8.69
N LYS A 284 -9.26 -33.66 8.49
CA LYS A 284 -10.45 -34.30 7.94
C LYS A 284 -11.59 -34.25 8.96
N GLN A 285 -12.78 -33.87 8.50
CA GLN A 285 -14.03 -33.97 9.26
C GLN A 285 -14.64 -35.36 9.09
N SER A 286 -15.19 -35.90 10.18
CA SER A 286 -15.89 -37.19 10.20
C SER A 286 -17.36 -37.07 10.57
N PHE A 287 -17.79 -35.93 11.12
CA PHE A 287 -19.12 -35.69 11.69
C PHE A 287 -19.75 -34.39 11.17
N TYR A 288 -20.94 -33.98 11.64
CA TYR A 288 -21.60 -32.71 11.27
C TYR A 288 -21.04 -31.51 12.09
N ASN A 289 -19.73 -31.29 12.05
CA ASN A 289 -19.02 -30.33 12.91
C ASN A 289 -18.01 -29.43 12.15
N CYS A 290 -18.30 -29.08 10.89
CA CYS A 290 -17.39 -28.32 10.01
C CYS A 290 -16.84 -27.05 10.69
N GLN A 291 -17.67 -26.35 11.45
CA GLN A 291 -17.29 -25.15 12.20
C GLN A 291 -16.19 -25.43 13.25
N LEU A 292 -16.26 -26.56 13.97
CA LEU A 292 -15.23 -26.97 14.92
C LEU A 292 -13.92 -27.33 14.22
N ILE A 293 -13.99 -28.04 13.09
CA ILE A 293 -12.80 -28.49 12.37
C ILE A 293 -12.13 -27.31 11.65
N ALA A 294 -12.90 -26.40 11.06
CA ALA A 294 -12.39 -25.14 10.55
C ALA A 294 -11.71 -24.31 11.64
N THR A 295 -12.31 -24.25 12.84
CA THR A 295 -11.68 -23.60 14.01
C THR A 295 -10.37 -24.28 14.39
N ALA A 296 -10.30 -25.60 14.37
CA ALA A 296 -9.08 -26.36 14.64
C ALA A 296 -7.96 -26.05 13.64
N MET A 297 -8.28 -26.06 12.35
CA MET A 297 -7.35 -25.73 11.27
C MET A 297 -6.85 -24.29 11.39
N ALA A 298 -7.73 -23.35 11.76
CA ALA A 298 -7.37 -21.95 11.97
C ALA A 298 -6.46 -21.75 13.19
N ILE A 299 -6.70 -22.47 14.29
CA ILE A 299 -5.81 -22.49 15.46
C ILE A 299 -4.42 -23.00 15.06
N GLY A 300 -4.34 -24.11 14.33
CA GLY A 300 -3.07 -24.68 13.87
C GLY A 300 -2.29 -23.70 13.00
N GLN A 301 -2.97 -23.07 12.03
CA GLN A 301 -2.37 -22.06 11.16
C GLN A 301 -1.87 -20.83 11.94
N ALA A 302 -2.72 -20.22 12.77
CA ALA A 302 -2.39 -19.01 13.52
C ALA A 302 -1.23 -19.23 14.52
N THR A 303 -1.21 -20.38 15.20
CA THR A 303 -0.17 -20.73 16.18
C THR A 303 1.05 -21.41 15.56
N ASN A 304 1.05 -21.61 14.25
CA ASN A 304 2.07 -22.36 13.53
C ASN A 304 2.34 -23.75 14.14
N SER A 305 1.32 -24.38 14.68
CA SER A 305 1.40 -25.63 15.46
C SER A 305 0.48 -26.71 14.87
N THR A 306 0.62 -27.95 15.32
CA THR A 306 -0.31 -29.01 14.88
C THR A 306 -1.75 -28.63 15.23
N SER A 307 -2.64 -28.68 14.25
CA SER A 307 -4.06 -28.41 14.45
C SER A 307 -4.64 -29.35 15.52
N PRO A 308 -5.51 -28.86 16.42
CA PRO A 308 -6.26 -29.72 17.31
C PRO A 308 -7.01 -30.81 16.53
N THR A 309 -7.11 -32.00 17.12
CA THR A 309 -7.85 -33.11 16.52
C THR A 309 -9.36 -32.90 16.64
N GLU A 310 -10.14 -33.53 15.75
CA GLU A 310 -11.61 -33.56 15.82
C GLU A 310 -12.11 -33.99 17.20
N GLN A 311 -11.54 -35.06 17.76
CA GLN A 311 -11.91 -35.56 19.08
C GLN A 311 -11.66 -34.55 20.21
N GLN A 312 -10.53 -33.82 20.16
CA GLN A 312 -10.24 -32.77 21.14
C GLN A 312 -11.24 -31.62 21.03
N MET A 313 -11.56 -31.17 19.82
CA MET A 313 -12.50 -30.08 19.60
C MET A 313 -13.93 -30.46 20.00
N SER A 314 -14.42 -31.62 19.55
CA SER A 314 -15.74 -32.15 19.95
C SER A 314 -15.84 -32.31 21.47
N GLY A 315 -14.80 -32.85 22.13
CA GLY A 315 -14.79 -33.04 23.58
C GLY A 315 -14.84 -31.73 24.37
N LEU A 316 -14.09 -30.72 23.93
CA LEU A 316 -14.12 -29.38 24.54
C LEU A 316 -15.47 -28.70 24.33
N ALA A 317 -16.02 -28.76 23.12
CA ALA A 317 -17.31 -28.15 22.81
C ALA A 317 -18.47 -28.83 23.56
N ALA A 318 -18.45 -30.16 23.68
CA ALA A 318 -19.49 -30.91 24.40
C ALA A 318 -19.51 -30.63 25.91
N THR A 319 -18.40 -30.13 26.47
CA THR A 319 -18.29 -29.82 27.91
C THR A 319 -18.42 -28.33 28.23
N SER A 320 -18.27 -27.46 27.23
CA SER A 320 -18.36 -26.01 27.36
C SER A 320 -19.81 -25.52 27.26
N ASP A 321 -20.17 -24.54 28.10
CA ASP A 321 -21.48 -23.89 28.05
C ASP A 321 -21.56 -22.95 26.84
N SER A 322 -22.68 -22.99 26.11
CA SER A 322 -22.91 -22.11 24.96
C SER A 322 -23.03 -20.66 25.39
N VAL A 323 -22.33 -19.78 24.68
CA VAL A 323 -22.48 -18.33 24.79
C VAL A 323 -23.59 -17.80 23.89
N PHE A 324 -24.06 -18.59 22.92
CA PHE A 324 -25.19 -18.25 22.05
C PHE A 324 -26.55 -18.66 22.64
N ILE A 325 -26.65 -19.87 23.19
CA ILE A 325 -27.87 -20.41 23.79
C ILE A 325 -27.63 -20.69 25.28
N PRO A 326 -27.94 -19.71 26.16
CA PRO A 326 -27.77 -19.89 27.59
C PRO A 326 -28.50 -21.14 28.11
N GLY A 327 -27.79 -21.94 28.92
CA GLY A 327 -28.32 -23.17 29.51
C GLY A 327 -28.12 -24.43 28.66
N GLN A 328 -27.49 -24.33 27.49
CA GLN A 328 -27.08 -25.48 26.68
C GLN A 328 -25.56 -25.61 26.58
N LYS A 329 -25.08 -26.78 26.17
CA LYS A 329 -23.68 -27.00 25.79
C LYS A 329 -23.44 -26.50 24.36
N MET A 330 -22.20 -26.09 24.06
CA MET A 330 -21.83 -25.62 22.71
C MET A 330 -22.03 -26.71 21.65
N TYR A 331 -21.88 -27.99 22.02
CA TYR A 331 -22.10 -29.12 21.12
C TYR A 331 -22.89 -30.23 21.80
N LEU A 332 -23.94 -30.73 21.14
CA LEU A 332 -24.80 -31.79 21.68
C LEU A 332 -24.34 -33.21 21.30
N GLY A 333 -23.26 -33.33 20.53
CA GLY A 333 -22.57 -34.58 20.23
C GLY A 333 -22.37 -34.84 18.73
N ASP A 334 -21.50 -35.79 18.42
CA ASP A 334 -20.98 -36.06 17.06
C ASP A 334 -22.04 -36.45 16.00
N TYR A 335 -23.27 -36.77 16.43
CA TYR A 335 -24.40 -37.09 15.54
C TYR A 335 -25.47 -35.97 15.48
N SER A 336 -25.25 -34.85 16.16
CA SER A 336 -26.13 -33.69 16.08
C SER A 336 -25.86 -32.94 14.77
N GLU A 337 -26.90 -32.81 13.94
CA GLU A 337 -26.86 -32.02 12.70
C GLU A 337 -26.78 -30.51 12.95
N ASP A 338 -27.07 -30.07 14.18
CA ASP A 338 -27.06 -28.65 14.57
C ASP A 338 -25.64 -28.07 14.64
N GLY A 339 -24.60 -28.91 14.71
CA GLY A 339 -23.21 -28.48 14.76
C GLY A 339 -22.92 -27.59 15.97
N VAL A 340 -22.05 -26.59 15.77
CA VAL A 340 -21.69 -25.58 16.78
C VAL A 340 -21.89 -24.21 16.18
N TYR A 341 -22.55 -23.31 16.91
CA TYR A 341 -22.72 -21.93 16.46
C TYR A 341 -21.38 -21.21 16.31
N LEU A 342 -21.28 -20.31 15.32
CA LEU A 342 -20.06 -19.56 15.05
C LEU A 342 -19.48 -18.84 16.28
N VAL A 343 -20.33 -18.17 17.04
CA VAL A 343 -19.90 -17.42 18.24
C VAL A 343 -19.43 -18.35 19.37
N ASP A 344 -19.99 -19.57 19.44
CA ASP A 344 -19.53 -20.59 20.38
C ASP A 344 -18.15 -21.13 19.97
N ALA A 345 -17.93 -21.39 18.68
CA ALA A 345 -16.62 -21.82 18.18
C ALA A 345 -15.53 -20.75 18.42
N ILE A 346 -15.86 -19.47 18.24
CA ILE A 346 -14.96 -18.35 18.57
C ILE A 346 -14.65 -18.29 20.07
N ALA A 347 -15.67 -18.44 20.92
CA ALA A 347 -15.48 -18.46 22.37
C ALA A 347 -14.62 -19.66 22.81
N LEU A 348 -14.88 -20.84 22.22
CA LEU A 348 -14.10 -22.06 22.45
C LEU A 348 -12.62 -21.83 22.12
N ALA A 349 -12.32 -21.22 20.96
CA ALA A 349 -10.96 -20.91 20.54
C ALA A 349 -10.25 -19.95 21.51
N ASN A 350 -10.90 -18.82 21.83
CA ASN A 350 -10.34 -17.79 22.70
C ASN A 350 -10.05 -18.27 24.13
N ASN A 351 -10.90 -19.16 24.64
CA ASN A 351 -10.83 -19.63 26.03
C ASN A 351 -9.87 -20.80 26.23
N ASN A 352 -9.60 -21.60 25.19
CA ASN A 352 -8.88 -22.86 25.32
C ASN A 352 -7.53 -22.91 24.57
N PHE A 353 -7.26 -21.94 23.69
CA PHE A 353 -6.05 -21.95 22.84
C PHE A 353 -5.30 -20.62 22.89
N ASN A 354 -4.01 -20.65 22.51
CA ASN A 354 -3.14 -19.47 22.47
C ASN A 354 -3.40 -18.59 21.23
N VAL A 355 -4.67 -18.27 21.00
CA VAL A 355 -5.13 -17.43 19.91
C VAL A 355 -6.12 -16.40 20.42
N THR A 356 -6.18 -15.27 19.73
CA THR A 356 -7.27 -14.31 19.76
C THR A 356 -8.07 -14.50 18.48
N ALA A 357 -9.30 -15.00 18.61
CA ALA A 357 -10.23 -15.17 17.51
C ALA A 357 -11.23 -14.02 17.50
N THR A 358 -11.29 -13.26 16.40
CA THR A 358 -12.11 -12.05 16.27
C THR A 358 -13.04 -12.19 15.09
N LEU A 359 -14.34 -11.98 15.32
CA LEU A 359 -15.34 -11.89 14.25
C LEU A 359 -15.46 -10.44 13.79
N THR A 360 -15.22 -10.22 12.51
CA THR A 360 -15.56 -8.99 11.80
C THR A 360 -16.80 -9.25 10.94
N THR A 361 -17.81 -8.41 11.11
CA THR A 361 -19.05 -8.45 10.32
C THR A 361 -19.11 -7.29 9.35
N TYR A 362 -19.73 -7.54 8.19
CA TYR A 362 -19.95 -6.54 7.15
C TYR A 362 -21.43 -6.51 6.80
N GLY A 363 -21.88 -5.48 6.09
CA GLY A 363 -23.25 -5.43 5.61
C GLY A 363 -24.31 -5.57 6.70
N GLY A 364 -24.05 -5.15 7.95
CA GLY A 364 -25.02 -5.18 9.05
C GLY A 364 -25.08 -6.44 9.91
N GLY A 365 -24.22 -7.46 9.71
CA GLY A 365 -24.13 -8.62 10.62
C GLY A 365 -23.71 -9.92 9.92
N ASN A 366 -23.76 -11.06 10.62
CA ASN A 366 -23.56 -12.38 10.00
C ASN A 366 -24.88 -13.17 9.94
N THR A 367 -25.11 -13.88 8.84
CA THR A 367 -26.37 -14.61 8.62
C THR A 367 -26.48 -15.89 9.47
N GLN A 368 -25.36 -16.48 9.92
CA GLN A 368 -25.34 -17.64 10.81
C GLN A 368 -25.94 -17.35 12.20
N THR A 369 -25.92 -16.09 12.63
CA THR A 369 -26.57 -15.60 13.86
C THR A 369 -28.00 -15.10 13.63
N GLY A 370 -28.55 -15.29 12.43
CA GLY A 370 -29.89 -14.85 12.05
C GLY A 370 -29.98 -13.41 11.51
N ALA A 371 -28.85 -12.74 11.24
CA ALA A 371 -28.90 -11.43 10.60
C ALA A 371 -29.41 -11.53 9.15
N ALA A 372 -30.07 -10.48 8.67
CA ALA A 372 -30.51 -10.40 7.28
C ALA A 372 -29.32 -10.33 6.32
N LYS A 373 -29.48 -10.85 5.10
CA LYS A 373 -28.47 -10.74 4.04
C LYS A 373 -28.52 -9.35 3.42
N THR A 374 -27.60 -8.46 3.81
CA THR A 374 -27.59 -7.03 3.43
C THR A 374 -26.25 -6.53 2.91
N ALA A 375 -25.22 -7.38 2.82
CA ALA A 375 -23.90 -6.99 2.33
C ALA A 375 -23.88 -6.52 0.87
N THR A 376 -23.21 -5.39 0.65
CA THR A 376 -23.01 -4.73 -0.64
C THR A 376 -21.72 -5.20 -1.34
N GLN A 377 -21.47 -4.70 -2.54
CA GLN A 377 -20.19 -4.95 -3.23
C GLN A 377 -19.01 -4.28 -2.51
N ALA A 378 -19.22 -3.07 -1.94
CA ALA A 378 -18.20 -2.37 -1.17
C ALA A 378 -17.84 -3.15 0.11
N ASP A 379 -18.83 -3.74 0.79
CA ASP A 379 -18.60 -4.64 1.92
C ASP A 379 -17.71 -5.83 1.52
N GLY A 380 -17.98 -6.44 0.36
CA GLY A 380 -17.18 -7.57 -0.14
C GLY A 380 -15.74 -7.18 -0.50
N GLN A 381 -15.54 -5.98 -1.05
CA GLN A 381 -14.20 -5.44 -1.33
C GLN A 381 -13.42 -5.19 -0.03
N GLN A 382 -14.07 -4.59 0.96
CA GLN A 382 -13.49 -4.35 2.27
C GLN A 382 -13.16 -5.68 2.98
N ALA A 383 -14.08 -6.65 2.99
CA ALA A 383 -13.87 -7.95 3.60
C ALA A 383 -12.72 -8.74 2.94
N LEU A 384 -12.60 -8.66 1.61
CA LEU A 384 -11.47 -9.28 0.89
C LEU A 384 -10.14 -8.61 1.25
N ALA A 385 -10.11 -7.28 1.38
CA ALA A 385 -8.90 -6.56 1.80
C ALA A 385 -8.51 -6.88 3.25
N ASP A 386 -9.48 -6.99 4.17
CA ASP A 386 -9.23 -7.41 5.56
C ASP A 386 -8.73 -8.87 5.63
N LEU A 387 -9.27 -9.77 4.79
CA LEU A 387 -8.79 -11.15 4.62
C LEU A 387 -7.35 -11.20 4.12
N GLN A 388 -7.03 -10.42 3.07
CA GLN A 388 -5.68 -10.30 2.52
C GLN A 388 -4.69 -9.82 3.58
N ALA A 389 -5.06 -8.79 4.34
CA ALA A 389 -4.23 -8.23 5.40
C ALA A 389 -4.00 -9.22 6.54
N ALA A 390 -5.03 -9.97 6.95
CA ALA A 390 -4.88 -11.02 7.96
C ALA A 390 -3.87 -12.10 7.52
N LEU A 391 -3.99 -12.60 6.28
CA LEU A 391 -3.08 -13.62 5.75
C LEU A 391 -1.65 -13.10 5.59
N ALA A 392 -1.46 -11.85 5.17
CA ALA A 392 -0.14 -11.23 5.08
C ALA A 392 0.54 -11.11 6.45
N ARG A 393 -0.24 -10.82 7.51
CA ARG A 393 0.26 -10.79 8.89
C ARG A 393 0.52 -12.18 9.50
N GLY A 394 0.26 -13.25 8.75
CA GLY A 394 0.41 -14.62 9.24
C GLY A 394 -0.73 -15.07 10.17
N GLU A 395 -1.84 -14.33 10.23
CA GLU A 395 -3.05 -14.75 10.90
C GLU A 395 -3.75 -15.86 10.10
N ALA A 396 -4.63 -16.62 10.75
CA ALA A 396 -5.54 -17.52 10.05
C ALA A 396 -6.89 -16.84 9.81
N ALA A 397 -7.55 -17.21 8.72
CA ALA A 397 -8.85 -16.67 8.36
C ALA A 397 -9.85 -17.80 8.11
N MET A 398 -10.94 -17.82 8.87
CA MET A 398 -12.06 -18.73 8.69
C MET A 398 -13.25 -17.98 8.10
N VAL A 399 -13.88 -18.61 7.12
CA VAL A 399 -15.07 -18.10 6.43
C VAL A 399 -16.14 -19.17 6.37
N SER A 400 -17.34 -18.77 5.96
CA SER A 400 -18.42 -19.71 5.67
C SER A 400 -19.06 -19.40 4.33
N TYR A 401 -19.49 -20.45 3.64
CA TYR A 401 -20.11 -20.38 2.33
C TYR A 401 -21.07 -21.55 2.12
N PRO A 402 -22.00 -21.47 1.15
CA PRO A 402 -22.80 -22.60 0.73
C PRO A 402 -21.95 -23.59 -0.09
N VAL A 403 -21.98 -24.87 0.27
CA VAL A 403 -21.32 -25.96 -0.49
C VAL A 403 -21.76 -25.93 -1.96
N SER A 404 -23.04 -25.69 -2.21
CA SER A 404 -23.61 -25.64 -3.56
C SER A 404 -22.96 -24.62 -4.49
N VAL A 405 -22.41 -23.53 -3.94
CA VAL A 405 -21.75 -22.48 -4.74
C VAL A 405 -20.29 -22.82 -4.97
N VAL A 406 -19.56 -23.14 -3.91
CA VAL A 406 -18.10 -23.34 -3.99
C VAL A 406 -17.77 -24.70 -4.59
N TRP A 407 -18.44 -25.77 -4.18
CA TRP A 407 -18.08 -27.11 -4.63
C TRP A 407 -18.49 -27.42 -6.07
N SER A 408 -19.49 -26.70 -6.60
CA SER A 408 -19.84 -26.74 -8.02
C SER A 408 -18.67 -26.39 -8.94
N THR A 409 -17.66 -25.68 -8.44
CA THR A 409 -16.45 -25.33 -9.22
C THR A 409 -15.54 -26.51 -9.53
N PHE A 410 -15.69 -27.64 -8.82
CA PHE A 410 -14.93 -28.88 -9.06
C PHE A 410 -15.83 -30.09 -9.31
N GLY A 411 -17.07 -29.86 -9.74
CA GLY A 411 -17.95 -30.89 -10.28
C GLY A 411 -18.98 -31.47 -9.31
N PHE A 412 -19.08 -30.95 -8.09
CA PHE A 412 -20.21 -31.28 -7.22
C PHE A 412 -21.53 -30.82 -7.89
N VAL A 413 -22.56 -31.67 -7.83
CA VAL A 413 -23.88 -31.37 -8.38
C VAL A 413 -24.84 -31.19 -7.22
N PRO A 414 -25.29 -29.95 -6.92
CA PRO A 414 -26.16 -29.71 -5.79
C PRO A 414 -27.51 -30.42 -5.95
N GLY A 415 -27.99 -31.00 -4.85
CA GLY A 415 -29.30 -31.59 -4.73
C GLY A 415 -30.43 -30.53 -4.66
N PRO A 416 -31.70 -30.96 -4.70
CA PRO A 416 -32.85 -30.05 -4.69
C PRO A 416 -33.05 -29.30 -3.37
N THR A 417 -32.44 -29.76 -2.28
CA THR A 417 -32.51 -29.17 -0.94
C THR A 417 -31.33 -28.26 -0.63
N ASP A 418 -30.31 -28.21 -1.50
CA ASP A 418 -29.10 -27.44 -1.23
C ASP A 418 -29.35 -25.96 -1.43
N SER A 419 -28.90 -25.15 -0.47
CA SER A 419 -29.06 -23.71 -0.52
C SER A 419 -27.92 -23.06 -1.29
N TYR A 420 -28.23 -22.10 -2.15
CA TYR A 420 -27.24 -21.21 -2.79
C TYR A 420 -27.08 -19.87 -2.06
N THR A 421 -27.90 -19.64 -1.03
CA THR A 421 -28.04 -18.34 -0.38
C THR A 421 -27.87 -18.36 1.12
N GLN A 422 -27.90 -19.55 1.74
CA GLN A 422 -27.62 -19.78 3.15
C GLN A 422 -26.31 -20.54 3.30
N THR A 423 -25.52 -20.16 4.29
CA THR A 423 -24.26 -20.84 4.60
C THR A 423 -24.54 -22.14 5.35
N ASP A 424 -23.95 -23.23 4.90
CA ASP A 424 -24.01 -24.54 5.54
C ASP A 424 -22.62 -25.09 5.89
N HIS A 425 -21.56 -24.39 5.51
CA HIS A 425 -20.20 -24.90 5.62
C HIS A 425 -19.15 -23.85 5.97
N ALA A 426 -18.08 -24.28 6.64
CA ALA A 426 -16.97 -23.46 7.08
C ALA A 426 -15.64 -24.00 6.55
N ALA A 427 -14.73 -23.10 6.18
CA ALA A 427 -13.40 -23.44 5.69
C ALA A 427 -12.36 -22.39 6.12
N VAL A 428 -11.09 -22.76 6.05
CA VAL A 428 -9.96 -21.88 6.38
C VAL A 428 -9.26 -21.44 5.11
N VAL A 429 -9.14 -20.14 4.91
CA VAL A 429 -8.39 -19.58 3.79
C VAL A 429 -6.90 -19.69 4.08
N THR A 430 -6.17 -20.25 3.12
CA THR A 430 -4.73 -20.51 3.21
C THR A 430 -3.91 -19.54 2.37
N GLN A 431 -4.48 -19.07 1.25
CA GLN A 431 -3.87 -18.06 0.39
C GLN A 431 -4.92 -17.34 -0.48
N VAL A 432 -4.72 -16.04 -0.71
CA VAL A 432 -5.35 -15.27 -1.79
C VAL A 432 -4.29 -15.01 -2.86
N ASP A 433 -4.52 -15.49 -4.08
CA ASP A 433 -3.64 -15.33 -5.23
C ASP A 433 -4.35 -14.52 -6.31
N LEU A 434 -4.13 -13.20 -6.28
CA LEU A 434 -4.74 -12.27 -7.23
C LEU A 434 -4.16 -12.44 -8.63
N ALA A 435 -2.90 -12.86 -8.75
CA ALA A 435 -2.22 -13.02 -10.03
C ALA A 435 -2.87 -14.14 -10.88
N ASN A 436 -3.27 -15.23 -10.22
CA ASN A 436 -3.92 -16.37 -10.88
C ASN A 436 -5.45 -16.39 -10.71
N GLY A 437 -6.03 -15.43 -9.98
CA GLY A 437 -7.47 -15.34 -9.75
C GLY A 437 -8.01 -16.47 -8.85
N ARG A 438 -7.20 -16.92 -7.88
CA ARG A 438 -7.50 -18.08 -7.02
C ARG A 438 -7.50 -17.74 -5.53
N ILE A 439 -8.34 -18.43 -4.79
CA ILE A 439 -8.28 -18.54 -3.33
C ILE A 439 -8.07 -20.01 -2.99
N TYR A 440 -7.11 -20.29 -2.13
CA TYR A 440 -6.83 -21.63 -1.65
C TYR A 440 -7.41 -21.81 -0.26
N VAL A 441 -8.10 -22.91 -0.02
CA VAL A 441 -8.73 -23.20 1.27
C VAL A 441 -8.35 -24.59 1.78
N ASN A 442 -8.30 -24.73 3.10
CA ASN A 442 -8.46 -26.01 3.76
C ASN A 442 -9.94 -26.18 4.10
N ASP A 443 -10.59 -27.09 3.40
CA ASP A 443 -12.00 -27.46 3.56
C ASP A 443 -12.08 -28.89 4.15
N SER A 444 -12.67 -29.07 5.32
CA SER A 444 -12.57 -30.32 6.07
C SER A 444 -13.39 -31.48 5.49
N SER A 445 -14.41 -31.18 4.68
CA SER A 445 -15.37 -32.17 4.16
C SER A 445 -15.42 -32.24 2.63
N ALA A 446 -14.75 -31.36 1.89
CA ALA A 446 -14.74 -31.41 0.44
C ALA A 446 -14.20 -32.74 -0.10
N THR A 447 -15.03 -33.44 -0.87
CA THR A 447 -14.72 -34.71 -1.53
C THR A 447 -14.92 -34.63 -3.04
N ASP A 448 -14.13 -35.40 -3.77
CA ASP A 448 -14.31 -35.57 -5.21
C ASP A 448 -15.60 -36.35 -5.48
N PRO A 449 -16.52 -35.81 -6.31
CA PRO A 449 -17.85 -36.40 -6.50
C PRO A 449 -17.82 -37.75 -7.25
N ASN A 450 -16.71 -38.08 -7.92
CA ASN A 450 -16.59 -39.33 -8.68
C ASN A 450 -15.87 -40.43 -7.89
N THR A 451 -15.01 -40.06 -6.95
CA THR A 451 -14.12 -41.00 -6.24
C THR A 451 -14.34 -41.03 -4.73
N ASP A 452 -15.13 -40.10 -4.18
CA ASP A 452 -15.38 -39.91 -2.75
C ASP A 452 -14.09 -39.70 -1.91
N LYS A 453 -13.01 -39.34 -2.59
CA LYS A 453 -11.72 -39.05 -1.94
C LYS A 453 -11.73 -37.61 -1.43
N PRO A 454 -11.16 -37.34 -0.24
CA PRO A 454 -10.98 -35.97 0.24
C PRO A 454 -10.13 -35.14 -0.73
N VAL A 455 -10.62 -33.95 -1.10
CA VAL A 455 -9.93 -32.98 -1.95
C VAL A 455 -9.79 -31.60 -1.30
N GLY A 456 -10.28 -31.45 -0.07
CA GLY A 456 -10.31 -30.16 0.61
C GLY A 456 -8.97 -29.64 1.14
N GLN A 457 -7.90 -30.42 1.10
CA GLN A 457 -6.56 -29.97 1.51
C GLN A 457 -5.94 -29.07 0.44
N GLY A 458 -5.77 -27.77 0.74
CA GLY A 458 -5.21 -26.80 -0.22
C GLY A 458 -6.06 -26.63 -1.49
N LEU A 459 -7.38 -26.77 -1.35
CA LEU A 459 -8.34 -26.70 -2.46
C LEU A 459 -8.32 -25.32 -3.12
N ALA A 460 -8.08 -25.29 -4.44
CA ALA A 460 -8.04 -24.07 -5.23
C ALA A 460 -9.44 -23.70 -5.78
N VAL A 461 -9.97 -22.54 -5.37
CA VAL A 461 -11.27 -22.02 -5.75
C VAL A 461 -11.10 -20.74 -6.59
N PRO A 462 -11.84 -20.54 -7.70
CA PRO A 462 -11.87 -19.26 -8.39
C PRO A 462 -12.35 -18.14 -7.45
N ILE A 463 -11.65 -16.99 -7.42
CA ILE A 463 -12.00 -15.86 -6.53
C ILE A 463 -13.47 -15.45 -6.67
N GLY A 464 -13.98 -15.37 -7.90
CA GLY A 464 -15.37 -14.99 -8.15
C GLY A 464 -16.39 -15.96 -7.53
N ALA A 465 -16.10 -17.26 -7.57
CA ALA A 465 -16.96 -18.28 -6.95
C ALA A 465 -16.88 -18.23 -5.42
N PHE A 466 -15.68 -18.03 -4.88
CA PHE A 466 -15.46 -17.86 -3.45
C PHE A 466 -16.22 -16.64 -2.91
N LEU A 467 -16.06 -15.46 -3.54
CA LEU A 467 -16.75 -14.23 -3.13
C LEU A 467 -18.27 -14.37 -3.24
N ASN A 468 -18.77 -14.99 -4.32
CA ASN A 468 -20.20 -15.26 -4.47
C ASN A 468 -20.75 -16.15 -3.35
N GLY A 469 -20.01 -17.20 -2.97
CA GLY A 469 -20.36 -18.06 -1.84
C GLY A 469 -20.30 -17.31 -0.51
N TRP A 470 -19.21 -16.60 -0.25
CA TRP A 470 -18.97 -15.88 1.00
C TRP A 470 -19.97 -14.74 1.25
N GLN A 471 -20.55 -14.15 0.19
CA GLN A 471 -21.63 -13.18 0.32
C GLN A 471 -22.85 -13.75 1.07
N ALA A 472 -23.11 -15.06 1.00
CA ALA A 472 -24.18 -15.69 1.78
C ALA A 472 -24.00 -15.52 3.30
N ALA A 473 -22.76 -15.32 3.76
CA ALA A 473 -22.40 -15.05 5.14
C ALA A 473 -22.40 -13.55 5.49
N ASN A 474 -22.84 -12.66 4.61
CA ASN A 474 -22.52 -11.22 4.63
C ASN A 474 -21.00 -10.96 4.72
N TYR A 475 -20.19 -11.80 4.08
CA TYR A 475 -18.74 -11.76 4.15
C TYR A 475 -18.17 -11.81 5.57
N ALA A 476 -18.90 -12.38 6.54
CA ALA A 476 -18.40 -12.53 7.90
C ALA A 476 -17.03 -13.23 7.90
N LEU A 477 -16.05 -12.58 8.54
CA LEU A 477 -14.66 -13.01 8.59
C LEU A 477 -14.29 -13.29 10.04
N VAL A 478 -13.73 -14.45 10.31
CA VAL A 478 -13.10 -14.72 11.61
C VAL A 478 -11.61 -14.78 11.41
N THR A 479 -10.86 -13.87 12.03
CA THR A 479 -9.41 -13.93 12.05
C THR A 479 -8.93 -14.55 13.36
N PHE A 480 -7.80 -15.25 13.29
CA PHE A 480 -7.14 -15.89 14.43
C PHE A 480 -5.69 -15.42 14.44
N ALA A 481 -5.30 -14.70 15.48
CA ALA A 481 -3.92 -14.28 15.72
C ALA A 481 -3.35 -15.02 16.93
N ALA A 482 -2.08 -15.47 16.88
CA ALA A 482 -1.42 -16.01 18.07
C ALA A 482 -1.31 -14.92 19.17
N LYS A 483 -1.46 -15.32 20.43
CA LYS A 483 -1.27 -14.44 21.60
C LYS A 483 0.19 -14.32 22.01
#